data_AF-A0A0G1U8B0-F1
#
_entry.id   AF-A0A0G1U8B0-F1
#
_cell.length_a   1.000
_cell.length_b   1.000
_cell.length_c   1.000
_cell.angle_alpha   90.00
_cell.angle_beta   90.00
_cell.angle_gamma   90.00
#
_symmetry.space_group_name_H-M   'P 1'
#
loop_
_entity.id
_entity.type
_entity.pdbx_description
1 polymer ?
#
loop_
_entity_poly.entity_id
_entity_poly.type
_entity_poly.pdbx_seq_one_letter_code
_entity_poly.pdbx_strand_id
1 'polypeptide(L)'
;MNSLDQQPFAQQSFASPEPPKKVFFKPWMFLVAGVVLAGIIIVAVVATQGSRADKRLLEQQVSDAAAVADSACANVKNKEACKESKLTQSAAEIGAVEACGMIQEPVAYDNCLWTVANEKEEANLCKLIKNPDWNERCRDGIFLNSARETKTLALCEKIVRAETKTICKNELDPLTVANCVLRGHDAAWCADFAIYQRATETYDRVLCETIKTEEFNSACGEISVQDVLSDLDGDGLTDSDERNIYKTDPAKPDTDGDGYSDGMEVKSKYNPLGPG
;
A
#
# COMPACT_ATOMS: atom_id res chain seq x y z
N MET A 1 -56.58 3.72 -49.87
CA MET A 1 -57.27 3.43 -48.60
C MET A 1 -56.24 3.63 -47.50
N ASN A 2 -56.04 4.89 -47.10
CA ASN A 2 -56.57 5.49 -45.86
C ASN A 2 -56.15 4.74 -44.59
N SER A 3 -55.28 5.36 -43.79
CA SER A 3 -55.69 5.84 -42.47
C SER A 3 -54.66 6.86 -41.96
N LEU A 4 -55.09 8.12 -41.94
CA LEU A 4 -54.42 9.25 -41.29
C LEU A 4 -54.99 9.33 -39.88
N ASP A 5 -54.14 9.20 -38.85
CA ASP A 5 -54.56 9.47 -37.47
C ASP A 5 -54.54 10.96 -37.19
N GLN A 6 -55.71 11.47 -36.79
CA GLN A 6 -55.97 12.83 -36.36
C GLN A 6 -55.70 12.95 -34.86
N GLN A 7 -54.94 13.98 -34.44
CA GLN A 7 -54.96 14.44 -33.05
C GLN A 7 -55.86 15.68 -32.91
N PRO A 8 -56.57 15.84 -31.78
CA PRO A 8 -57.56 16.87 -31.59
C PRO A 8 -56.95 18.24 -31.25
N PHE A 9 -57.56 19.28 -31.82
CA PHE A 9 -57.29 20.68 -31.51
C PHE A 9 -57.71 21.02 -30.07
N ALA A 10 -56.75 21.32 -29.21
CA ALA A 10 -56.99 22.03 -27.96
C ALA A 10 -56.92 23.55 -28.23
N GLN A 11 -58.02 24.25 -27.93
CA GLN A 11 -58.13 25.70 -28.01
C GLN A 11 -57.16 26.38 -27.04
N GLN A 12 -56.20 27.15 -27.55
CA GLN A 12 -55.38 28.05 -26.74
C GLN A 12 -56.13 29.36 -26.49
N SER A 13 -56.48 29.60 -25.22
CA SER A 13 -56.91 30.91 -24.73
C SER A 13 -55.73 31.87 -24.74
N PHE A 14 -55.80 32.94 -25.53
CA PHE A 14 -54.83 34.02 -25.52
C PHE A 14 -55.01 34.85 -24.23
N ALA A 15 -54.13 34.62 -23.25
CA ALA A 15 -53.93 35.56 -22.14
C ALA A 15 -53.16 36.78 -22.66
N SER A 16 -53.71 37.98 -22.42
CA SER A 16 -53.04 39.25 -22.75
C SER A 16 -51.68 39.36 -22.06
N PRO A 17 -50.65 39.93 -22.72
CA PRO A 17 -49.36 40.16 -22.09
C PRO A 17 -49.47 41.22 -20.97
N GLU A 18 -49.01 40.86 -19.77
CA GLU A 18 -48.79 41.84 -18.70
C GLU A 18 -47.71 42.86 -19.12
N PRO A 19 -47.85 44.14 -18.74
CA PRO A 19 -46.85 45.14 -19.05
C PRO A 19 -45.51 44.80 -18.37
N PRO A 20 -44.36 45.06 -19.04
CA PRO A 20 -43.05 44.77 -18.48
C PRO A 20 -42.85 45.55 -17.18
N LYS A 21 -42.62 44.83 -16.08
CA LYS A 21 -42.23 45.43 -14.80
C LYS A 21 -40.94 46.21 -15.02
N LYS A 22 -40.98 47.53 -14.82
CA LYS A 22 -39.80 48.40 -14.93
C LYS A 22 -38.78 47.97 -13.89
N VAL A 23 -37.71 47.31 -14.32
CA VAL A 23 -36.57 46.96 -13.48
C VAL A 23 -35.84 48.26 -13.14
N PHE A 24 -36.11 48.79 -11.96
CA PHE A 24 -35.45 50.00 -11.46
C PHE A 24 -34.04 49.61 -10.98
N PHE A 25 -33.06 49.70 -11.88
CA PHE A 25 -31.66 49.42 -11.57
C PHE A 25 -31.16 50.49 -10.58
N LYS A 26 -31.08 50.11 -9.30
CA LYS A 26 -30.67 51.05 -8.25
C LYS A 26 -29.17 51.34 -8.40
N PRO A 27 -28.71 52.60 -8.30
CA PRO A 27 -27.30 52.99 -8.52
C PRO A 27 -26.27 52.19 -7.70
N TRP A 28 -26.64 51.68 -6.52
CA TRP A 28 -25.76 50.87 -5.68
C TRP A 28 -25.38 49.51 -6.29
N MET A 29 -26.14 48.97 -7.26
CA MET A 29 -25.77 47.73 -7.95
C MET A 29 -24.47 47.88 -8.76
N PHE A 30 -24.18 49.06 -9.32
CA PHE A 30 -22.90 49.31 -10.00
C PHE A 30 -21.72 49.41 -9.02
N LEU A 31 -21.96 49.93 -7.81
CA LEU A 31 -20.94 49.98 -6.75
C LEU A 31 -20.62 48.58 -6.23
N VAL A 32 -21.61 47.73 -6.00
CA VAL A 32 -21.39 46.33 -5.58
C VAL A 32 -20.69 45.53 -6.66
N ALA A 33 -21.11 45.66 -7.93
CA ALA A 33 -20.42 45.02 -9.05
C ALA A 33 -18.95 45.48 -9.17
N GLY A 34 -18.68 46.79 -8.99
CA GLY A 34 -17.32 47.33 -9.00
C GLY A 34 -16.45 46.80 -7.86
N VAL A 35 -16.99 46.68 -6.65
CA VAL A 35 -16.27 46.12 -5.48
C VAL A 35 -15.98 44.62 -5.66
N VAL A 36 -16.94 43.85 -6.19
CA VAL A 36 -16.74 42.42 -6.48
C VAL A 36 -15.68 42.23 -7.55
N LEU A 37 -15.72 43.03 -8.63
CA LEU A 37 -14.75 42.92 -9.73
C LEU A 37 -13.34 43.34 -9.26
N ALA A 38 -13.22 44.39 -8.45
CA ALA A 38 -11.97 44.79 -7.81
C ALA A 38 -11.44 43.69 -6.87
N GLY A 39 -12.32 43.06 -6.08
CA GLY A 39 -11.96 41.93 -5.22
C GLY A 39 -11.43 40.72 -6.01
N ILE A 40 -12.08 40.36 -7.12
CA ILE A 40 -11.64 39.28 -8.01
C ILE A 40 -10.27 39.61 -8.63
N ILE A 41 -10.05 40.85 -9.09
CA ILE A 41 -8.77 41.29 -9.65
C ILE A 41 -7.67 41.22 -8.59
N ILE A 42 -7.92 41.68 -7.36
CA ILE A 42 -6.94 41.63 -6.27
C ILE A 42 -6.57 40.18 -5.95
N VAL A 43 -7.55 39.27 -5.83
CA VAL A 43 -7.30 37.85 -5.60
C VAL A 43 -6.48 37.24 -6.73
N ALA A 44 -6.80 37.54 -7.99
CA ALA A 44 -6.04 37.06 -9.14
C ALA A 44 -4.60 37.61 -9.18
N VAL A 45 -4.40 38.89 -8.85
CA VAL A 45 -3.07 39.50 -8.76
C VAL A 45 -2.25 38.90 -7.62
N VAL A 46 -2.85 38.69 -6.44
CA VAL A 46 -2.17 38.06 -5.30
C VAL A 46 -1.82 36.60 -5.62
N ALA A 47 -2.74 35.82 -6.20
CA ALA A 47 -2.49 34.43 -6.60
C ALA A 47 -1.38 34.32 -7.66
N THR A 48 -1.37 35.22 -8.66
CA THR A 48 -0.33 35.24 -9.71
C THR A 48 1.01 35.76 -9.22
N GLN A 49 1.05 36.66 -8.23
CA GLN A 49 2.29 37.07 -7.58
C GLN A 49 2.86 35.95 -6.70
N GLY A 50 2.00 35.26 -5.93
CA GLY A 50 2.38 34.10 -5.13
C GLY A 50 3.00 33.00 -5.99
N SER A 51 2.32 32.59 -7.06
CA SER A 51 2.85 31.55 -7.96
C SER A 51 4.17 31.91 -8.64
N ARG A 52 4.43 33.21 -8.87
CA ARG A 52 5.71 33.69 -9.42
C ARG A 52 6.83 33.70 -8.38
N ALA A 53 6.52 34.04 -7.14
CA ALA A 53 7.48 33.99 -6.04
C ALA A 53 7.92 32.55 -5.77
N ASP A 54 6.96 31.62 -5.70
CA ASP A 54 7.23 30.19 -5.48
C ASP A 54 8.09 29.60 -6.60
N LYS A 55 7.80 29.95 -7.86
CA LYS A 55 8.60 29.53 -9.00
C LYS A 55 10.05 30.03 -8.93
N ARG A 56 10.26 31.29 -8.56
CA ARG A 56 11.62 31.87 -8.43
C ARG A 56 12.39 31.22 -7.29
N LEU A 57 11.72 30.91 -6.18
CA LEU A 57 12.33 30.22 -5.06
C LEU A 57 12.78 28.81 -5.47
N LEU A 58 11.92 28.07 -6.17
CA LEU A 58 12.26 26.74 -6.69
C LEU A 58 13.44 26.80 -7.68
N GLU A 59 13.42 27.74 -8.62
CA GLU A 59 14.54 27.96 -9.56
C GLU A 59 15.85 28.25 -8.82
N GLN A 60 15.79 29.02 -7.75
CA GLN A 60 16.95 29.29 -6.89
C GLN A 60 17.42 28.04 -6.15
N GLN A 61 16.52 27.28 -5.52
CA GLN A 61 16.87 26.03 -4.82
C GLN A 61 17.52 25.00 -5.75
N VAL A 62 17.01 24.88 -6.98
CA VAL A 62 17.60 24.00 -8.01
C VAL A 62 18.99 24.49 -8.44
N SER A 63 19.18 25.80 -8.58
CA SER A 63 20.49 26.40 -8.87
C SER A 63 21.48 26.17 -7.72
N ASP A 64 21.04 26.31 -6.47
CA ASP A 64 21.88 26.10 -5.29
C ASP A 64 22.29 24.63 -5.16
N ALA A 65 21.38 23.69 -5.43
CA ALA A 65 21.66 22.26 -5.47
C ALA A 65 22.77 21.91 -6.48
N ALA A 66 22.74 22.53 -7.67
CA ALA A 66 23.76 22.34 -8.69
C ALA A 66 25.14 22.84 -8.21
N ALA A 67 25.19 24.03 -7.60
CA ALA A 67 26.43 24.59 -7.07
C ALA A 67 27.02 23.75 -5.92
N VAL A 68 26.15 23.18 -5.06
CA VAL A 68 26.56 22.24 -4.01
C VAL A 68 27.13 20.96 -4.61
N ALA A 69 26.50 20.37 -5.63
CA ALA A 69 27.02 19.19 -6.30
C ALA A 69 28.38 19.45 -6.97
N ASP A 70 28.53 20.59 -7.65
CA ASP A 70 29.78 20.99 -8.29
C ASP A 70 30.94 21.15 -7.29
N SER A 71 30.68 21.88 -6.19
CA SER A 71 31.69 22.11 -5.16
C SER A 71 32.06 20.83 -4.41
N ALA A 72 31.09 20.00 -4.04
CA ALA A 72 31.32 18.73 -3.34
C ALA A 72 32.11 17.72 -4.18
N CYS A 73 31.93 17.74 -5.50
CA CYS A 73 32.53 16.75 -6.41
C CYS A 73 33.82 17.23 -7.10
N ALA A 74 34.32 18.42 -6.78
CA ALA A 74 35.46 19.05 -7.47
C ALA A 74 36.74 18.18 -7.47
N ASN A 75 37.00 17.48 -6.35
CA ASN A 75 38.22 16.68 -6.12
C ASN A 75 37.96 15.17 -6.10
N VAL A 76 36.82 14.71 -6.61
CA VAL A 76 36.46 13.29 -6.66
C VAL A 76 36.90 12.68 -7.98
N LYS A 77 37.40 11.43 -7.95
CA LYS A 77 37.91 10.72 -9.14
C LYS A 77 36.83 10.50 -10.20
N ASN A 78 35.63 10.08 -9.79
CA ASN A 78 34.47 9.96 -10.67
C ASN A 78 33.50 11.12 -10.39
N LYS A 79 33.69 12.23 -11.13
CA LYS A 79 32.91 13.46 -10.93
C LYS A 79 31.45 13.29 -11.35
N GLU A 80 31.19 12.53 -12.42
CA GLU A 80 29.84 12.32 -12.95
C GLU A 80 28.98 11.55 -11.93
N ALA A 81 29.43 10.38 -11.49
CA ALA A 81 28.70 9.59 -10.49
C ALA A 81 28.52 10.35 -9.16
N CYS A 82 29.52 11.14 -8.75
CA CYS A 82 29.40 11.99 -7.58
C CYS A 82 28.30 13.04 -7.74
N LYS A 83 28.27 13.72 -8.90
CA LYS A 83 27.26 14.74 -9.21
C LYS A 83 25.87 14.14 -9.28
N GLU A 84 25.71 13.00 -9.95
CA GLU A 84 24.44 12.26 -10.02
C GLU A 84 23.88 11.96 -8.64
N SER A 85 24.71 11.42 -7.74
CA SER A 85 24.32 11.15 -6.36
C SER A 85 23.94 12.41 -5.59
N LYS A 86 24.72 13.50 -5.71
CA LYS A 86 24.47 14.75 -4.99
C LYS A 86 23.24 15.50 -5.50
N LEU A 87 23.03 15.50 -6.81
CA LEU A 87 21.83 16.05 -7.42
C LEU A 87 20.59 15.25 -7.02
N THR A 88 20.67 13.91 -7.01
CA THR A 88 19.58 13.04 -6.57
C THR A 88 19.19 13.31 -5.11
N GLN A 89 20.19 13.39 -4.22
CA GLN A 89 19.96 13.73 -2.81
C GLN A 89 19.27 15.10 -2.69
N SER A 90 19.83 16.13 -3.32
CA SER A 90 19.30 17.49 -3.22
C SER A 90 17.89 17.60 -3.80
N ALA A 91 17.65 16.96 -4.95
CA ALA A 91 16.33 16.90 -5.60
C ALA A 91 15.29 16.30 -4.67
N ALA A 92 15.63 15.21 -3.96
CA ALA A 92 14.73 14.54 -3.04
C ALA A 92 14.46 15.36 -1.77
N GLU A 93 15.49 16.01 -1.23
CA GLU A 93 15.35 16.91 -0.08
C GLU A 93 14.39 18.07 -0.38
N ILE A 94 14.57 18.75 -1.52
CA ILE A 94 13.73 19.89 -1.90
C ILE A 94 12.40 19.48 -2.55
N GLY A 95 12.28 18.26 -3.07
CA GLY A 95 11.10 17.78 -3.81
C GLY A 95 10.99 18.31 -5.24
N ALA A 96 12.10 18.68 -5.87
CA ALA A 96 12.11 19.27 -7.20
C ALA A 96 12.69 18.30 -8.23
N VAL A 97 11.84 17.81 -9.13
CA VAL A 97 12.25 16.93 -10.23
C VAL A 97 13.08 17.66 -11.28
N GLU A 98 13.00 18.99 -11.33
CA GLU A 98 13.81 19.85 -12.20
C GLU A 98 15.31 19.68 -11.93
N ALA A 99 15.72 19.42 -10.68
CA ALA A 99 17.10 19.15 -10.33
C ALA A 99 17.62 17.84 -10.96
N CYS A 100 16.74 16.84 -11.14
CA CYS A 100 17.10 15.62 -11.88
C CYS A 100 17.41 15.92 -13.35
N GLY A 101 16.84 16.98 -13.94
CA GLY A 101 17.06 17.39 -15.33
C GLY A 101 18.51 17.73 -15.69
N MET A 102 19.39 17.87 -14.70
CA MET A 102 20.84 18.09 -14.91
C MET A 102 21.62 16.79 -15.10
N ILE A 103 21.00 15.64 -14.84
CA ILE A 103 21.59 14.31 -15.01
C ILE A 103 21.43 13.87 -16.47
N GLN A 104 22.55 13.53 -17.12
CA GLN A 104 22.55 13.12 -18.52
C GLN A 104 22.36 11.61 -18.69
N GLU A 105 22.84 10.81 -17.74
CA GLU A 105 22.75 9.36 -17.81
C GLU A 105 21.28 8.92 -17.57
N PRO A 106 20.65 8.23 -18.54
CA PRO A 106 19.22 7.92 -18.48
C PRO A 106 18.78 7.12 -17.25
N VAL A 107 19.58 6.15 -16.80
CA VAL A 107 19.23 5.30 -15.65
C VAL A 107 19.33 6.09 -14.35
N ALA A 108 20.34 6.94 -14.19
CA ALA A 108 20.55 7.83 -13.06
C ALA A 108 19.48 8.94 -13.02
N TYR A 109 19.03 9.41 -14.19
CA TYR A 109 17.89 10.32 -14.30
C TYR A 109 16.60 9.67 -13.77
N ASP A 110 16.26 8.46 -14.26
CA ASP A 110 15.09 7.72 -13.79
C ASP A 110 15.20 7.36 -12.29
N ASN A 111 16.40 7.04 -11.81
CA ASN A 111 16.67 6.81 -10.39
C ASN A 111 16.45 8.08 -9.55
N CYS A 112 16.89 9.23 -10.03
CA CYS A 112 16.66 10.51 -9.35
C CYS A 112 15.16 10.78 -9.19
N LEU A 113 14.38 10.61 -10.27
CA LEU A 113 12.93 10.76 -10.24
C LEU A 113 12.26 9.76 -9.28
N TRP A 114 12.72 8.51 -9.28
CA TRP A 114 12.26 7.50 -8.32
C TRP A 114 12.48 7.95 -6.88
N THR A 115 13.70 8.42 -6.55
CA THR A 115 14.03 8.87 -5.19
C THR A 115 13.14 10.03 -4.77
N VAL A 116 12.98 11.05 -5.62
CA VAL A 116 12.10 12.19 -5.32
C VAL A 116 10.67 11.73 -5.09
N ALA A 117 10.14 10.86 -5.95
CA ALA A 117 8.77 10.36 -5.84
C ALA A 117 8.52 9.59 -4.54
N ASN A 118 9.49 8.77 -4.09
CA ASN A 118 9.35 8.00 -2.86
C ASN A 118 9.51 8.87 -1.60
N GLU A 119 10.51 9.75 -1.57
CA GLU A 119 10.76 10.66 -0.43
C GLU A 119 9.61 11.67 -0.22
N LYS A 120 8.89 12.02 -1.29
CA LYS A 120 7.70 12.89 -1.21
C LYS A 120 6.39 12.12 -1.17
N GLU A 121 6.43 10.79 -1.32
CA GLU A 121 5.24 9.93 -1.42
C GLU A 121 4.26 10.34 -2.54
N GLU A 122 4.79 10.90 -3.62
CA GLU A 122 4.00 11.43 -4.73
C GLU A 122 4.01 10.49 -5.94
N ALA A 123 3.05 9.56 -6.00
CA ALA A 123 2.93 8.58 -7.09
C ALA A 123 2.79 9.20 -8.50
N ASN A 124 2.36 10.46 -8.61
CA ASN A 124 2.31 11.15 -9.90
C ASN A 124 3.71 11.48 -10.45
N LEU A 125 4.72 11.67 -9.61
CA LEU A 125 6.09 11.94 -10.04
C LEU A 125 6.71 10.72 -10.71
N CYS A 126 6.34 9.50 -10.30
CA CYS A 126 6.76 8.26 -10.94
C CYS A 126 6.41 8.21 -12.44
N LYS A 127 5.40 8.97 -12.91
CA LYS A 127 5.02 9.01 -14.33
C LYS A 127 6.11 9.60 -15.22
N LEU A 128 7.03 10.37 -14.64
CA LEU A 128 8.15 10.97 -15.35
C LEU A 128 9.27 9.96 -15.64
N ILE A 129 9.29 8.83 -14.91
CA ILE A 129 10.25 7.73 -15.12
C ILE A 129 9.96 7.08 -16.48
N LYS A 130 10.99 7.03 -17.34
CA LYS A 130 10.86 6.54 -18.71
C LYS A 130 10.81 5.02 -18.77
N ASN A 131 11.56 4.33 -17.92
CA ASN A 131 11.51 2.89 -17.86
C ASN A 131 10.12 2.43 -17.32
N PRO A 132 9.36 1.63 -18.09
CA PRO A 132 7.98 1.29 -17.72
C PRO A 132 7.90 0.38 -16.49
N ASP A 133 8.82 -0.57 -16.32
CA ASP A 133 8.85 -1.44 -15.13
C ASP A 133 9.18 -0.63 -13.88
N TRP A 134 10.12 0.31 -13.96
CA TRP A 134 10.45 1.18 -12.83
C TRP A 134 9.30 2.14 -12.51
N ASN A 135 8.63 2.70 -13.52
CA ASN A 135 7.46 3.56 -13.33
C ASN A 135 6.34 2.83 -12.56
N GLU A 136 6.05 1.58 -12.93
CA GLU A 136 5.07 0.75 -12.23
C GLU A 136 5.50 0.43 -10.80
N ARG A 137 6.73 -0.06 -10.59
CA ARG A 137 7.22 -0.39 -9.24
C ARG A 137 7.26 0.83 -8.32
N CYS A 138 7.61 2.01 -8.85
CA CYS A 138 7.62 3.27 -8.10
C CYS A 138 6.22 3.60 -7.58
N ARG A 139 5.20 3.56 -8.46
CA ARG A 139 3.81 3.85 -8.08
C ARG A 139 3.26 2.81 -7.11
N ASP A 140 3.48 1.54 -7.40
CA ASP A 140 3.01 0.43 -6.59
C ASP A 140 3.63 0.44 -5.20
N GLY A 141 4.93 0.75 -5.09
CA GLY A 141 5.63 0.91 -3.81
C GLY A 141 5.07 2.04 -2.95
N ILE A 142 4.80 3.21 -3.55
CA ILE A 142 4.19 4.34 -2.84
C ILE A 142 2.79 3.96 -2.34
N PHE A 143 1.93 3.39 -3.20
CA PHE A 143 0.58 2.98 -2.77
C PHE A 143 0.61 1.89 -1.70
N LEU A 144 1.56 0.95 -1.77
CA LEU A 144 1.75 -0.08 -0.76
C LEU A 144 2.13 0.54 0.60
N ASN A 145 3.09 1.45 0.63
CA ASN A 145 3.51 2.11 1.88
C ASN A 145 2.39 2.98 2.45
N SER A 146 1.73 3.81 1.62
CA SER A 146 0.59 4.60 2.08
C SER A 146 -0.56 3.71 2.57
N ALA A 147 -0.81 2.55 1.95
CA ALA A 147 -1.78 1.58 2.45
C ALA A 147 -1.39 1.05 3.83
N ARG A 148 -0.13 0.67 4.03
CA ARG A 148 0.38 0.14 5.31
C ARG A 148 0.26 1.13 6.45
N GLU A 149 0.59 2.40 6.19
CA GLU A 149 0.56 3.46 7.19
C GLU A 149 -0.86 3.86 7.55
N THR A 150 -1.71 4.05 6.54
CA THR A 150 -3.10 4.51 6.74
C THR A 150 -4.08 3.37 7.02
N LYS A 151 -3.63 2.11 6.90
CA LYS A 151 -4.47 0.89 6.95
C LYS A 151 -5.65 0.93 5.98
N THR A 152 -5.49 1.57 4.82
CA THR A 152 -6.56 1.77 3.84
C THR A 152 -6.51 0.76 2.69
N LEU A 153 -7.39 -0.24 2.71
CA LEU A 153 -7.44 -1.29 1.67
C LEU A 153 -7.69 -0.75 0.26
N ALA A 154 -8.43 0.36 0.12
CA ALA A 154 -8.69 0.99 -1.18
C ALA A 154 -7.41 1.48 -1.88
N LEU A 155 -6.32 1.72 -1.16
CA LEU A 155 -5.03 2.06 -1.75
C LEU A 155 -4.39 0.84 -2.42
N CYS A 156 -4.60 -0.38 -1.91
CA CYS A 156 -4.15 -1.61 -2.56
C CYS A 156 -4.81 -1.80 -3.93
N GLU A 157 -6.01 -1.26 -4.15
CA GLU A 157 -6.67 -1.34 -5.47
C GLU A 157 -5.99 -0.51 -6.54
N LYS A 158 -5.22 0.52 -6.15
CA LYS A 158 -4.45 1.38 -7.05
C LYS A 158 -3.14 0.74 -7.52
N ILE A 159 -2.70 -0.33 -6.86
CA ILE A 159 -1.51 -1.10 -7.23
C ILE A 159 -1.80 -1.89 -8.51
N VAL A 160 -0.91 -1.78 -9.50
CA VAL A 160 -1.08 -2.41 -10.81
C VAL A 160 -0.56 -3.84 -10.81
N ARG A 161 0.63 -4.08 -10.24
CA ARG A 161 1.24 -5.42 -10.22
C ARG A 161 0.46 -6.35 -9.30
N ALA A 162 0.01 -7.49 -9.86
CA ALA A 162 -0.84 -8.45 -9.16
C ALA A 162 -0.20 -9.00 -7.88
N GLU A 163 1.09 -9.31 -7.91
CA GLU A 163 1.85 -9.81 -6.76
C GLU A 163 1.88 -8.78 -5.63
N THR A 164 2.28 -7.54 -5.92
CA THR A 164 2.34 -6.44 -4.94
C THR A 164 0.95 -6.10 -4.39
N LYS A 165 -0.08 -6.14 -5.23
CA LYS A 165 -1.47 -5.94 -4.83
C LYS A 165 -1.94 -7.02 -3.87
N THR A 166 -1.57 -8.27 -4.13
CA THR A 166 -1.89 -9.42 -3.28
C THR A 166 -1.20 -9.30 -1.93
N ILE A 167 0.10 -8.94 -1.91
CA ILE A 167 0.86 -8.66 -0.68
C ILE A 167 0.15 -7.56 0.13
N CYS A 168 -0.16 -6.42 -0.49
CA CYS A 168 -0.84 -5.30 0.17
C CYS A 168 -2.16 -5.75 0.82
N LYS A 169 -3.00 -6.46 0.07
CA LYS A 169 -4.28 -6.94 0.57
C LYS A 169 -4.12 -7.93 1.72
N ASN A 170 -3.19 -8.88 1.62
CA ASN A 170 -2.99 -9.89 2.65
C ASN A 170 -2.40 -9.31 3.95
N GLU A 171 -1.62 -8.24 3.88
CA GLU A 171 -1.11 -7.56 5.07
C GLU A 171 -2.20 -6.76 5.81
N LEU A 172 -3.13 -6.14 5.08
CA LEU A 172 -4.18 -5.28 5.66
C LEU A 172 -5.47 -6.03 6.00
N ASP A 173 -5.81 -7.04 5.20
CA ASP A 173 -6.98 -7.90 5.33
C ASP A 173 -6.54 -9.35 5.08
N PRO A 174 -5.85 -9.95 6.07
CA PRO A 174 -5.35 -11.31 5.95
C PRO A 174 -6.48 -12.29 5.70
N LEU A 175 -6.18 -13.31 4.91
CA LEU A 175 -7.10 -14.41 4.72
C LEU A 175 -7.29 -15.17 6.03
N THR A 176 -8.54 -15.32 6.45
CA THR A 176 -8.97 -16.04 7.64
C THR A 176 -10.07 -17.01 7.24
N VAL A 177 -10.33 -18.03 8.06
CA VAL A 177 -11.49 -18.91 7.87
C VAL A 177 -12.79 -18.10 7.76
N ALA A 178 -12.91 -17.00 8.50
CA ALA A 178 -14.11 -16.17 8.55
C ALA A 178 -14.35 -15.34 7.27
N ASN A 179 -13.29 -14.82 6.63
CA ASN A 179 -13.40 -14.00 5.43
C ASN A 179 -13.04 -14.76 4.13
N CYS A 180 -12.71 -16.04 4.20
CA CYS A 180 -12.23 -16.82 3.05
C CYS A 180 -13.17 -16.81 1.84
N VAL A 181 -14.47 -17.05 2.06
CA VAL A 181 -15.46 -17.01 0.96
C VAL A 181 -15.67 -15.59 0.44
N LEU A 182 -15.66 -14.59 1.33
CA LEU A 182 -15.76 -13.18 0.94
C LEU A 182 -14.60 -12.72 0.07
N ARG A 183 -13.44 -13.39 0.21
CA ARG A 183 -12.22 -13.16 -0.57
C ARG A 183 -12.21 -13.90 -1.91
N GLY A 184 -13.30 -14.61 -2.25
CA GLY A 184 -13.51 -15.20 -3.57
C GLY A 184 -13.13 -16.69 -3.68
N HIS A 185 -12.76 -17.33 -2.57
CA HIS A 185 -12.54 -18.77 -2.54
C HIS A 185 -13.86 -19.52 -2.36
N ASP A 186 -13.96 -20.72 -2.94
CA ASP A 186 -15.13 -21.56 -2.75
C ASP A 186 -15.15 -22.23 -1.37
N ALA A 187 -16.31 -22.76 -0.99
CA ALA A 187 -16.51 -23.35 0.33
C ALA A 187 -15.65 -24.59 0.59
N ALA A 188 -15.29 -25.36 -0.44
CA ALA A 188 -14.45 -26.55 -0.28
C ALA A 188 -12.99 -26.12 -0.05
N TRP A 189 -12.49 -25.17 -0.83
CA TRP A 189 -11.17 -24.58 -0.61
C TRP A 189 -11.06 -23.96 0.79
N CYS A 190 -12.08 -23.22 1.23
CA CYS A 190 -12.09 -22.62 2.58
C CYS A 190 -12.17 -23.65 3.70
N ALA A 191 -12.84 -24.79 3.49
CA ALA A 191 -12.86 -25.89 4.44
C ALA A 191 -11.46 -26.52 4.58
N ASP A 192 -10.78 -26.76 3.45
CA ASP A 192 -9.41 -27.26 3.44
C ASP A 192 -8.42 -26.26 4.05
N PHE A 193 -8.57 -24.95 3.80
CA PHE A 193 -7.76 -23.91 4.45
C PHE A 193 -7.92 -23.91 5.98
N ALA A 194 -9.14 -24.12 6.48
CA ALA A 194 -9.39 -24.21 7.91
C ALA A 194 -8.74 -25.45 8.53
N ILE A 195 -8.76 -26.58 7.82
CA ILE A 195 -8.05 -27.80 8.22
C ILE A 195 -6.55 -27.56 8.20
N TYR A 196 -6.02 -26.93 7.15
CA TYR A 196 -4.62 -26.57 7.02
C TYR A 196 -4.15 -25.70 8.21
N GLN A 197 -4.83 -24.59 8.49
CA GLN A 197 -4.47 -23.71 9.61
C GLN A 197 -4.43 -24.48 10.93
N ARG A 198 -5.49 -25.24 11.22
CA ARG A 198 -5.55 -26.07 12.43
C ARG A 198 -4.43 -27.11 12.48
N ALA A 199 -4.20 -27.82 11.38
CA ALA A 199 -3.19 -28.86 11.29
C ALA A 199 -1.77 -28.29 11.48
N THR A 200 -1.48 -27.09 10.97
CA THR A 200 -0.20 -26.42 11.17
C THR A 200 -0.04 -25.84 12.58
N GLU A 201 -1.12 -25.35 13.18
CA GLU A 201 -1.10 -24.86 14.57
C GLU A 201 -0.92 -25.99 15.59
N THR A 202 -1.51 -27.16 15.32
CA THR A 202 -1.42 -28.33 16.20
C THR A 202 -0.36 -29.35 15.76
N TYR A 203 0.33 -29.12 14.64
CA TYR A 203 1.23 -30.08 14.00
C TYR A 203 0.59 -31.48 13.81
N ASP A 204 -0.71 -31.52 13.48
CA ASP A 204 -1.48 -32.76 13.34
C ASP A 204 -1.42 -33.28 11.89
N ARG A 205 -0.56 -34.28 11.68
CA ARG A 205 -0.36 -34.91 10.38
C ARG A 205 -1.61 -35.65 9.88
N VAL A 206 -2.41 -36.22 10.78
CA VAL A 206 -3.65 -36.93 10.37
C VAL A 206 -4.63 -35.93 9.78
N LEU A 207 -4.70 -34.72 10.35
CA LEU A 207 -5.47 -33.63 9.74
C LEU A 207 -4.91 -33.23 8.37
N CYS A 208 -3.58 -33.13 8.20
CA CYS A 208 -2.97 -32.84 6.89
C CYS A 208 -3.43 -33.84 5.81
N GLU A 209 -3.53 -35.13 6.14
CA GLU A 209 -3.95 -36.20 5.20
C GLU A 209 -5.43 -36.06 4.75
N THR A 210 -6.25 -35.32 5.50
CA THR A 210 -7.66 -35.08 5.14
C THR A 210 -7.86 -33.94 4.15
N ILE A 211 -6.83 -33.11 3.94
CA ILE A 211 -6.86 -31.96 3.04
C ILE A 211 -6.85 -32.45 1.58
N LYS A 212 -7.84 -32.03 0.78
CA LYS A 212 -7.96 -32.42 -0.63
C LYS A 212 -7.24 -31.48 -1.58
N THR A 213 -7.16 -30.21 -1.22
CA THR A 213 -6.46 -29.17 -1.98
C THR A 213 -4.97 -29.47 -1.99
N GLU A 214 -4.41 -29.76 -3.16
CA GLU A 214 -3.03 -30.25 -3.35
C GLU A 214 -1.99 -29.28 -2.77
N GLU A 215 -2.22 -27.98 -2.94
CA GLU A 215 -1.35 -26.91 -2.44
C GLU A 215 -1.22 -26.97 -0.91
N PHE A 216 -2.33 -27.12 -0.20
CA PHE A 216 -2.36 -27.21 1.25
C PHE A 216 -1.88 -28.55 1.78
N ASN A 217 -2.23 -29.66 1.13
CA ASN A 217 -1.77 -30.98 1.52
C ASN A 217 -0.23 -31.06 1.45
N SER A 218 0.35 -30.56 0.35
CA SER A 218 1.80 -30.53 0.14
C SER A 218 2.50 -29.65 1.18
N ALA A 219 2.02 -28.42 1.38
CA ALA A 219 2.60 -27.49 2.36
C ALA A 219 2.51 -28.02 3.81
N CYS A 220 1.38 -28.66 4.17
CA CYS A 220 1.17 -29.25 5.49
C CYS A 220 2.11 -30.44 5.74
N GLY A 221 2.35 -31.26 4.72
CA GLY A 221 3.23 -32.43 4.79
C GLY A 221 4.70 -32.08 5.02
N GLU A 222 5.20 -30.97 4.46
CA GLU A 222 6.60 -30.55 4.62
C GLU A 222 6.90 -30.04 6.04
N ILE A 223 5.97 -29.31 6.66
CA ILE A 223 6.09 -28.80 8.04
C ILE A 223 6.28 -29.98 9.02
N SER A 224 5.60 -31.10 8.79
CA SER A 224 5.65 -32.29 9.66
C SER A 224 7.03 -32.96 9.75
N VAL A 225 7.94 -32.82 8.77
CA VAL A 225 9.21 -33.57 8.80
C VAL A 225 10.23 -32.91 9.73
N GLN A 226 10.19 -31.59 9.85
CA GLN A 226 11.11 -30.84 10.70
C GLN A 226 10.73 -30.97 12.19
N ASP A 227 9.43 -30.93 12.52
CA ASP A 227 8.94 -31.02 13.91
C ASP A 227 9.00 -32.45 14.48
N VAL A 228 8.83 -33.49 13.67
CA VAL A 228 8.91 -34.89 14.14
C VAL A 228 10.33 -35.29 14.55
N LEU A 229 11.34 -34.49 14.16
CA LEU A 229 12.74 -34.69 14.55
C LEU A 229 13.28 -33.57 15.45
N SER A 230 12.47 -32.54 15.72
CA SER A 230 12.84 -31.45 16.62
C SER A 230 12.63 -31.90 18.06
N ASP A 231 13.60 -31.55 18.90
CA ASP A 231 13.59 -31.65 20.35
C ASP A 231 14.19 -30.31 20.82
N LEU A 232 13.31 -29.30 20.91
CA LEU A 232 13.68 -27.89 21.02
C LEU A 232 14.42 -27.60 22.34
N ASP A 233 14.09 -28.31 23.41
CA ASP A 233 14.68 -28.11 24.72
C ASP A 233 15.68 -29.21 25.13
N GLY A 234 15.77 -30.29 24.36
CA GLY A 234 16.78 -31.33 24.48
C GLY A 234 16.52 -32.33 25.61
N ASP A 235 15.27 -32.46 26.05
CA ASP A 235 14.90 -33.34 27.18
C ASP A 235 14.73 -34.82 26.78
N GLY A 236 14.76 -35.09 25.46
CA GLY A 236 14.66 -36.42 24.87
C GLY A 236 13.25 -36.81 24.40
N LEU A 237 12.28 -35.91 24.48
CA LEU A 237 11.00 -35.99 23.77
C LEU A 237 11.06 -35.13 22.51
N THR A 238 10.33 -35.54 21.47
CA THR A 238 10.20 -34.66 20.31
C THR A 238 9.17 -33.58 20.62
N ASP A 239 9.36 -32.39 20.06
CA ASP A 239 8.40 -31.28 20.04
C ASP A 239 6.95 -31.75 19.76
N SER A 240 6.83 -32.70 18.84
CA SER A 240 5.54 -33.30 18.47
C SER A 240 4.98 -34.20 19.57
N ASP A 241 5.80 -35.06 20.18
CA ASP A 241 5.37 -35.96 21.26
C ASP A 241 4.91 -35.16 22.49
N GLU A 242 5.65 -34.12 22.84
CA GLU A 242 5.32 -33.20 23.93
C GLU A 242 3.97 -32.53 23.71
N ARG A 243 3.74 -31.93 22.54
CA ARG A 243 2.45 -31.28 22.23
C ARG A 243 1.30 -32.27 22.07
N ASN A 244 1.53 -33.41 21.44
CA ASN A 244 0.45 -34.29 20.99
C ASN A 244 0.13 -35.39 21.99
N ILE A 245 1.13 -35.96 22.65
CA ILE A 245 1.00 -37.14 23.50
C ILE A 245 1.01 -36.72 24.98
N TYR A 246 2.04 -36.01 25.42
CA TYR A 246 2.30 -35.76 26.85
C TYR A 246 1.69 -34.47 27.37
N LYS A 247 1.36 -33.53 26.47
CA LYS A 247 0.82 -32.19 26.78
C LYS A 247 1.78 -31.34 27.62
N THR A 248 3.08 -31.51 27.39
CA THR A 248 4.18 -30.72 27.95
C THR A 248 4.54 -29.53 27.05
N ASP A 249 5.38 -28.63 27.52
CA ASP A 249 5.81 -27.40 26.84
C ASP A 249 7.16 -27.62 26.13
N PRO A 250 7.21 -27.68 24.78
CA PRO A 250 8.42 -28.04 24.04
C PRO A 250 9.63 -27.12 24.20
N ALA A 251 9.43 -25.97 24.84
CA ALA A 251 10.50 -25.03 25.12
C ALA A 251 11.03 -25.14 26.56
N LYS A 252 10.60 -26.14 27.32
CA LYS A 252 10.91 -26.32 28.74
C LYS A 252 11.19 -27.79 29.06
N PRO A 253 12.45 -28.11 29.40
CA PRO A 253 12.80 -29.50 29.71
C PRO A 253 12.02 -30.09 30.90
N ASP A 254 11.46 -29.25 31.77
CA ASP A 254 10.67 -29.59 32.95
C ASP A 254 9.45 -28.66 32.96
N THR A 255 8.30 -29.18 32.53
CA THR A 255 7.12 -28.35 32.29
C THR A 255 6.42 -27.92 33.57
N ASP A 256 6.36 -28.80 34.57
CA ASP A 256 5.66 -28.54 35.83
C ASP A 256 6.55 -27.99 36.94
N GLY A 257 7.86 -27.99 36.72
CA GLY A 257 8.87 -27.36 37.57
C GLY A 257 9.19 -28.15 38.83
N ASP A 258 8.99 -29.46 38.83
CA ASP A 258 9.23 -30.32 39.99
C ASP A 258 10.70 -30.75 40.17
N GLY A 259 11.53 -30.51 39.14
CA GLY A 259 12.96 -30.82 39.11
C GLY A 259 13.33 -32.08 38.32
N TYR A 260 12.38 -32.78 37.71
CA TYR A 260 12.60 -33.85 36.74
C TYR A 260 12.26 -33.36 35.34
N SER A 261 13.00 -33.82 34.33
CA SER A 261 12.68 -33.45 32.96
C SER A 261 11.52 -34.30 32.43
N ASP A 262 10.66 -33.73 31.60
CA ASP A 262 9.46 -34.40 31.09
C ASP A 262 9.84 -35.74 30.40
N GLY A 263 10.91 -35.73 29.61
CA GLY A 263 11.48 -36.91 28.96
C GLY A 263 12.06 -37.94 29.93
N MET A 264 12.59 -37.52 31.09
CA MET A 264 13.05 -38.44 32.13
C MET A 264 11.87 -39.15 32.79
N GLU A 265 10.81 -38.40 33.07
CA GLU A 265 9.59 -38.91 33.68
C GLU A 265 8.88 -39.90 32.75
N VAL A 266 8.67 -39.52 31.48
CA VAL A 266 8.08 -40.41 30.47
C VAL A 266 8.88 -41.71 30.33
N LYS A 267 10.21 -41.62 30.24
CA LYS A 267 11.09 -42.80 30.16
C LYS A 267 10.99 -43.69 31.41
N SER A 268 10.71 -43.08 32.55
CA SER A 268 10.53 -43.75 33.84
C SER A 268 9.07 -44.14 34.12
N LYS A 269 8.15 -43.83 33.20
CA LYS A 269 6.70 -44.06 33.29
C LYS A 269 5.99 -43.24 34.37
N TYR A 270 6.55 -42.08 34.72
CA TYR A 270 5.90 -41.06 35.52
C TYR A 270 5.07 -40.12 34.63
N ASN A 271 4.29 -39.25 35.27
CA ASN A 271 3.44 -38.28 34.58
C ASN A 271 4.18 -36.95 34.51
N PRO A 272 4.58 -36.46 33.33
CA PRO A 272 5.40 -35.24 33.16
C PRO A 272 4.67 -33.91 33.42
N LEU A 273 3.55 -33.98 34.14
CA LEU A 273 2.74 -32.85 34.58
C LEU A 273 2.30 -33.08 36.04
N GLY A 274 3.02 -33.95 36.75
CA GLY A 274 2.78 -34.39 38.11
C GLY A 274 4.04 -34.20 38.95
N PRO A 275 3.94 -34.30 40.28
CA PRO A 275 5.01 -33.89 41.18
C PRO A 275 6.19 -34.89 41.30
N GLY A 276 6.46 -35.70 40.26
CA GLY A 276 7.60 -36.63 40.18
C GLY A 276 7.35 -38.03 40.71
#